data_AF-A0A4Q5VD72-F1
#
_entry.id   AF-A0A4Q5VD72-F1
#
_cell.length_a   1.000
_cell.length_b   1.000
_cell.length_c   1.000
_cell.angle_alpha   90.00
_cell.angle_beta   90.00
_cell.angle_gamma   90.00
#
_symmetry.space_group_name_H-M   'P 1'
#
loop_
_entity.id
_entity.type
_entity.pdbx_description
1 polymer ?
#
loop_
_entity_poly.entity_id
_entity_poly.type
_entity_poly.pdbx_seq_one_letter_code
_entity_poly.pdbx_strand_id
1 'polypeptide(L)'
;MREATVNKEVNNEVRFEDFRDELLQFLARRFGSIPLAERIYNEMERRIAGSDMLALVGSPKVYLSSYGLSLGLQFLQEELKMPKQRGVL
;
A
#
# COMPACT_ATOMS: atom_id res chain seq x y z
N MET A 1 19.87 37.87 29.29
CA MET A 1 20.00 37.12 28.03
C MET A 1 18.85 36.13 28.01
N ARG A 2 17.90 36.29 27.08
CA ARG A 2 16.71 35.43 27.00
C ARG A 2 17.05 34.24 26.10
N GLU A 3 17.02 33.05 26.68
CA GLU A 3 17.13 31.79 25.96
C GLU A 3 15.92 31.65 25.03
N ALA A 4 16.19 31.73 23.72
CA ALA A 4 15.22 31.35 22.72
C ALA A 4 15.24 29.82 22.63
N THR A 5 14.32 29.17 23.36
CA THR A 5 14.02 27.76 23.16
C THR A 5 13.35 27.66 21.79
N VAL A 6 14.14 27.37 20.76
CA VAL A 6 13.66 27.06 19.42
C VAL A 6 12.88 25.75 19.52
N ASN A 7 11.56 25.88 19.64
CA ASN A 7 10.64 24.76 19.45
C ASN A 7 10.87 24.22 18.05
N LYS A 8 11.57 23.09 17.98
CA LYS A 8 11.74 22.30 16.77
C LYS A 8 10.38 21.67 16.48
N GLU A 9 9.53 22.37 15.74
CA GLU A 9 8.30 21.79 15.19
C GLU A 9 8.70 20.60 14.33
N VAL A 10 8.57 19.40 14.88
CA VAL A 10 8.70 18.15 14.14
C VAL A 10 7.47 18.09 13.25
N ASN A 11 7.59 18.68 12.06
CA ASN A 11 6.61 18.52 10.99
C ASN A 11 6.72 17.06 10.53
N ASN A 12 6.05 16.17 11.25
CA ASN A 12 6.12 14.73 11.05
C ASN A 12 5.23 14.39 9.85
N GLU A 13 5.74 14.67 8.66
CA GLU A 13 5.09 14.33 7.40
C GLU A 13 5.00 12.81 7.31
N VAL A 14 3.79 12.27 7.45
CA VAL A 14 3.52 10.83 7.36
C VAL A 14 3.72 10.39 5.91
N ARG A 15 4.63 9.45 5.69
CA ARG A 15 4.98 8.95 4.35
C ARG A 15 4.36 7.59 4.09
N PHE A 16 4.22 7.22 2.82
CA PHE A 16 3.68 5.92 2.43
C PHE A 16 4.57 4.77 2.93
N GLU A 17 5.88 4.96 2.87
CA GLU A 17 6.91 3.98 3.23
C GLU A 17 6.86 3.63 4.73
N ASP A 18 6.36 4.54 5.57
CA ASP A 18 6.19 4.33 7.00
C ASP A 18 5.23 3.16 7.31
N PHE A 19 4.38 2.78 6.34
CA PHE A 19 3.41 1.70 6.49
C PHE A 19 3.85 0.37 5.85
N ARG A 20 5.05 0.30 5.26
CA ARG A 20 5.48 -0.84 4.43
C ARG A 20 5.33 -2.19 5.12
N ASP A 21 5.98 -2.35 6.27
CA ASP A 21 6.03 -3.65 6.95
C ASP A 21 4.65 -4.07 7.45
N GLU A 22 3.87 -3.12 7.97
CA GLU A 22 2.51 -3.37 8.44
C GLU A 22 1.57 -3.76 7.28
N LEU A 23 1.63 -3.03 6.15
CA LEU A 23 0.82 -3.33 4.98
C LEU A 23 1.17 -4.68 4.37
N LEU A 24 2.46 -5.01 4.23
CA LEU A 24 2.89 -6.30 3.70
C LEU A 24 2.40 -7.45 4.59
N GLN A 25 2.55 -7.33 5.92
CA GLN A 25 2.04 -8.35 6.85
C GLN A 25 0.52 -8.49 6.77
N PHE A 26 -0.21 -7.38 6.72
CA PHE A 26 -1.66 -7.36 6.60
C PHE A 26 -2.13 -8.05 5.31
N LEU A 27 -1.56 -7.66 4.17
CA LEU A 27 -1.91 -8.20 2.85
C LEU A 27 -1.54 -9.69 2.76
N ALA A 28 -0.35 -10.08 3.22
CA ALA A 28 0.09 -11.48 3.20
C ALA A 28 -0.85 -12.36 4.03
N ARG A 29 -1.30 -11.90 5.20
CA ARG A 29 -2.29 -12.61 6.02
C ARG A 29 -3.65 -12.68 5.34
N ARG A 30 -4.11 -11.59 4.71
CA ARG A 30 -5.44 -11.54 4.10
C ARG A 30 -5.57 -12.44 2.87
N PHE A 31 -4.53 -12.47 2.05
CA PHE A 31 -4.50 -13.22 0.79
C PHE A 31 -3.81 -14.59 0.91
N GLY A 32 -3.15 -14.88 2.04
CA GLY A 32 -2.42 -16.13 2.25
C GLY A 32 -1.20 -16.28 1.32
N SER A 33 -0.65 -15.17 0.81
CA SER A 33 0.41 -15.18 -0.19
C SER A 33 1.34 -13.97 -0.05
N ILE A 34 2.60 -14.23 0.32
CA ILE A 34 3.66 -13.20 0.38
C ILE A 34 3.94 -12.62 -1.02
N PRO A 35 4.11 -13.42 -2.09
CA PRO A 35 4.37 -12.87 -3.42
C PRO A 35 3.25 -11.95 -3.93
N LEU A 36 1.99 -12.28 -3.62
CA LEU A 36 0.86 -11.42 -3.98
C LEU A 36 0.84 -10.13 -3.17
N ALA A 37 1.17 -10.19 -1.87
CA ALA A 37 1.28 -9.00 -1.03
C ALA A 37 2.36 -8.03 -1.53
N GLU A 38 3.54 -8.54 -1.91
CA GLU A 38 4.62 -7.74 -2.48
C GLU A 38 4.19 -7.10 -3.82
N ARG A 39 3.54 -7.87 -4.69
CA ARG A 39 3.01 -7.36 -5.97
C ARG A 39 2.00 -6.22 -5.74
N ILE A 40 1.11 -6.37 -4.76
CA ILE A 40 0.13 -5.34 -4.39
C ILE A 40 0.85 -4.09 -3.87
N TYR A 41 1.78 -4.24 -2.94
CA TYR A 41 2.51 -3.11 -2.36
C TYR A 41 3.26 -2.30 -3.43
N ASN A 42 3.99 -2.97 -4.32
CA ASN A 42 4.74 -2.31 -5.39
C ASN A 42 3.81 -1.55 -6.36
N GLU A 43 2.63 -2.10 -6.64
CA GLU A 43 1.65 -1.40 -7.47
C GLU A 43 1.03 -0.19 -6.75
N MET A 44 0.79 -0.30 -5.44
CA MET A 44 0.34 0.84 -4.63
C MET A 44 1.38 1.96 -4.65
N GLU A 45 2.64 1.63 -4.39
CA GLU A 45 3.77 2.57 -4.40
C GLU A 45 3.85 3.32 -5.73
N ARG A 46 3.80 2.59 -6.85
CA ARG A 46 3.80 3.15 -8.21
C ARG A 46 2.65 4.11 -8.45
N ARG A 47 1.43 3.75 -8.01
CA ARG A 47 0.22 4.58 -8.23
C ARG A 47 0.17 5.80 -7.32
N ILE A 48 0.65 5.68 -6.09
CA ILE A 48 0.70 6.78 -5.13
C ILE A 48 1.78 7.78 -5.55
N ALA A 49 2.97 7.31 -5.96
CA ALA A 49 4.04 8.18 -6.45
C ALA A 49 3.64 8.95 -7.72
N GLY A 50 2.77 8.37 -8.56
CA GLY A 50 2.24 9.01 -9.77
C GLY A 50 0.96 9.84 -9.57
N SER A 51 0.41 9.88 -8.37
CA SER A 51 -0.78 10.69 -8.05
C SER A 51 -0.36 11.88 -7.21
N ASP A 52 -0.69 13.10 -7.64
CA ASP A 52 -0.54 14.29 -6.80
C ASP A 52 -1.36 14.09 -5.53
N MET A 53 -0.63 13.76 -4.47
CA MET A 53 -1.03 13.56 -3.08
C MET A 53 -2.55 13.50 -2.87
N LEU A 54 -3.11 12.29 -2.80
CA LEU A 54 -4.43 12.11 -2.21
C LEU A 54 -4.36 12.69 -0.80
N ALA A 55 -4.99 13.83 -0.57
CA ALA A 55 -5.27 14.32 0.76
C ALA A 55 -6.16 13.26 1.42
N LEU A 56 -5.54 12.33 2.14
CA LEU A 56 -6.23 11.21 2.76
C LEU A 56 -7.13 11.80 3.86
N VAL A 57 -8.42 11.91 3.56
CA VAL A 57 -9.42 12.25 4.57
C VAL A 57 -9.56 11.05 5.49
N GLY A 58 -9.01 11.14 6.70
CA GLY A 58 -9.06 10.09 7.72
C GLY A 58 -7.71 9.42 7.98
N SER A 59 -7.75 8.16 8.44
CA SER A 59 -6.54 7.43 8.81
C SER A 59 -5.81 6.88 7.57
N PRO A 60 -4.54 7.25 7.32
CA PRO A 60 -3.76 6.72 6.19
C PRO A 60 -3.71 5.19 6.17
N LYS A 61 -3.57 4.57 7.35
CA LYS A 61 -3.57 3.12 7.51
C LYS A 61 -4.84 2.46 6.98
N VAL A 62 -6.01 3.02 7.29
CA VAL A 62 -7.30 2.49 6.83
C VAL A 62 -7.42 2.62 5.30
N TYR A 63 -7.02 3.77 4.77
CA TYR A 63 -7.01 4.01 3.33
C TYR A 63 -6.11 3.02 2.60
N LEU A 64 -4.83 2.93 2.99
CA LEU A 64 -3.84 2.09 2.34
C LEU A 64 -4.23 0.60 2.44
N SER A 65 -4.75 0.17 3.60
CA SER A 65 -5.25 -1.19 3.76
C SER A 65 -6.41 -1.48 2.81
N SER A 66 -7.40 -0.59 2.74
CA SER A 66 -8.58 -0.76 1.87
C SER A 66 -8.20 -0.74 0.38
N TYR A 67 -7.25 0.13 0.02
CA TYR A 67 -6.76 0.23 -1.34
C TYR A 67 -5.99 -1.03 -1.77
N GLY A 68 -5.09 -1.52 -0.92
CA GLY A 68 -4.36 -2.78 -1.15
C GLY A 68 -5.29 -3.98 -1.27
N LEU A 69 -6.36 -4.06 -0.47
CA LEU A 69 -7.40 -5.09 -0.62
C LEU A 69 -8.06 -5.04 -2.01
N SER A 70 -8.40 -3.84 -2.47
CA SER A 70 -9.07 -3.63 -3.74
C SER A 70 -8.19 -4.07 -4.92
N LEU A 71 -6.90 -3.72 -4.88
CA LEU A 71 -5.92 -4.17 -5.87
C LEU A 71 -5.72 -5.69 -5.86
N GLY A 72 -5.61 -6.30 -4.68
CA GLY A 72 -5.45 -7.75 -4.60
C GLY A 72 -6.65 -8.50 -5.16
N LEU A 73 -7.87 -8.03 -4.89
CA LEU A 73 -9.08 -8.60 -5.51
C LEU A 73 -9.09 -8.42 -7.03
N GLN A 74 -8.66 -7.27 -7.53
CA GLN A 74 -8.54 -7.02 -8.96
C GLN A 74 -7.57 -8.01 -9.61
N PHE A 75 -6.37 -8.21 -9.05
CA PHE A 75 -5.39 -9.14 -9.59
C PHE A 75 -5.91 -10.58 -9.66
N LEU A 76 -6.58 -11.04 -8.59
CA LEU A 76 -7.18 -12.38 -8.58
C LEU A 76 -8.27 -12.52 -9.66
N GLN A 77 -9.09 -11.49 -9.86
CA GLN A 77 -10.11 -11.50 -10.92
C GLN A 77 -9.49 -11.53 -12.32
N GLU A 78 -8.40 -10.81 -12.55
CA GLU A 78 -7.66 -10.83 -13.82
C GLU A 78 -7.09 -12.22 -14.11
N GLU A 79 -6.48 -12.87 -13.10
CA GLU A 79 -5.95 -14.23 -13.22
C GLU A 79 -7.03 -15.26 -13.51
N LEU A 80 -8.22 -15.12 -12.92
CA LEU A 80 -9.36 -15.99 -13.19
C LEU A 80 -9.94 -15.81 -14.62
N LYS A 81 -9.81 -14.60 -15.18
CA LYS A 81 -10.27 -14.29 -16.55
C LYS A 81 -9.27 -14.74 -17.61
N MET A 82 -8.02 -15.01 -17.27
CA MET A 82 -7.06 -15.56 -18.22
C MET A 82 -7.41 -17.02 -18.51
N PRO A 83 -7.72 -17.40 -19.77
CA PRO A 83 -7.91 -18.80 -20.11
C PRO A 83 -6.60 -19.52 -19.81
N LYS A 84 -6.62 -20.47 -18.86
CA LYS A 84 -5.52 -21.42 -18.70
C LYS A 84 -5.28 -22.02 -20.08
N GLN A 85 -4.17 -21.68 -20.73
CA GLN A 85 -3.67 -22.50 -21.82
C GLN A 85 -3.47 -23.87 -21.20
N ARG A 86 -4.44 -24.77 -21.43
CA ARG A 86 -4.31 -26.18 -21.12
C ARG A 86 -3.11 -26.63 -21.94
N GLY A 87 -1.97 -26.75 -21.28
CA GLY A 87 -0.83 -27.48 -21.80
C GLY A 87 -1.36 -28.82 -22.30
N VAL A 88 -1.23 -29.00 -23.60
CA VAL A 88 -1.54 -30.25 -24.29
C VAL A 88 -0.66 -31.33 -23.65
N LEU A 89 -1.32 -32.43 -23.26
CA LEU A 89 -0.70 -33.66 -22.79
C LEU A 89 0.32 -34.19 -23.82
#